data_AF-A0A9P8ZX03-F1
#
_entry.id   AF-A0A9P8ZX03-F1
#
_cell.length_a   1.000
_cell.length_b   1.000
_cell.length_c   1.000
_cell.angle_alpha   90.00
_cell.angle_beta   90.00
_cell.angle_gamma   90.00
#
_symmetry.space_group_name_H-M   'P 1'
#
loop_
_entity.id
_entity.type
_entity.pdbx_description
1 polymer ?
#
loop_
_entity_poly.entity_id
_entity_poly.type
_entity_poly.pdbx_seq_one_letter_code
_entity_poly.pdbx_strand_id
1 'polypeptide(L)'
;MVKNLNTHQFFKALSLTIEVVLMLVMVTLFCCAYSDHYRTSLWEAGGEKGWNSNPRLRIYYYANHREPPEIPLIWNQSLTTSNLSIALVTAGVCLTRLVLIFFELYWVIIETFYDMLLTALWCYSVSAQSSADLTDSKHPSYYPWYLQRRCCEVNKQYFQACTIARVSFWLSVVLMIFYASRFAVAIFRLAYWCGEHRLADICVEKLHDCVLRYLPPSMCHVAVKFALVVPGMNGEDFLSRPDHGDVRIPLLEPSKEKRQPPEYEVAQDAKITNNFTACSTDGGHIESHGGRSSDSGAI
;
A
#
# COMPACT_ATOMS: atom_id res chain seq x y z
N MET A 1 -7.08 31.86 -27.99
CA MET A 1 -5.71 32.34 -27.72
C MET A 1 -5.02 31.29 -26.82
N VAL A 2 -4.60 30.17 -27.40
CA VAL A 2 -3.88 29.10 -26.67
C VAL A 2 -2.44 29.56 -26.55
N LYS A 3 -2.08 30.17 -25.41
CA LYS A 3 -0.68 30.48 -25.11
C LYS A 3 0.09 29.15 -25.16
N ASN A 4 1.22 29.14 -25.87
CA ASN A 4 2.21 28.07 -25.84
C ASN A 4 2.43 27.63 -24.39
N LEU A 5 1.80 26.54 -23.99
CA LEU A 5 1.92 26.00 -22.66
C LEU A 5 3.31 25.37 -22.60
N ASN A 6 4.22 26.01 -21.87
CA ASN A 6 5.55 25.45 -21.63
C ASN A 6 5.40 23.98 -21.24
N THR A 7 6.13 23.08 -21.90
CA THR A 7 6.05 21.62 -21.74
C THR A 7 6.07 21.20 -20.27
N HIS A 8 6.84 21.91 -19.44
CA HIS A 8 6.91 21.69 -17.99
C HIS A 8 5.60 22.00 -17.24
N GLN A 9 4.89 23.07 -17.62
CA GLN A 9 3.60 23.44 -17.04
C GLN A 9 2.52 22.43 -17.42
N PHE A 10 2.56 21.92 -18.65
CA PHE A 10 1.66 20.85 -19.09
C PHE A 10 1.83 19.58 -18.26
N PHE A 11 3.06 19.10 -18.08
CA PHE A 11 3.32 17.89 -17.28
C PHE A 11 2.91 18.05 -15.82
N LYS A 12 3.11 19.23 -15.22
CA LYS A 12 2.64 19.52 -13.86
C LYS A 12 1.11 19.46 -13.76
N ALA A 13 0.40 20.12 -14.67
CA ALA A 13 -1.06 20.11 -14.71
C ALA A 13 -1.62 18.71 -14.92
N LEU A 14 -1.01 17.92 -15.82
CA LEU A 14 -1.38 16.54 -16.08
C LEU A 14 -1.19 15.66 -14.83
N SER A 15 -0.03 15.73 -14.19
CA SER A 15 0.26 14.94 -12.98
C SER A 15 -0.72 15.27 -11.85
N LEU A 16 -1.03 16.56 -11.65
CA LEU A 16 -1.98 17.01 -10.65
C LEU A 16 -3.41 16.53 -10.95
N THR A 17 -3.81 16.53 -12.23
CA THR A 17 -5.14 16.04 -12.63
C THR A 17 -5.27 14.54 -12.36
N ILE A 18 -4.24 13.76 -12.69
CA ILE A 18 -4.19 12.32 -12.37
C ILE A 18 -4.27 12.11 -10.86
N GLU A 19 -3.51 12.88 -10.08
CA GLU A 19 -3.50 12.81 -8.62
C GLU A 19 -4.90 13.07 -8.02
N VAL A 20 -5.58 14.14 -8.47
CA VAL A 20 -6.95 14.47 -8.01
C VAL A 20 -7.93 13.36 -8.34
N VAL A 21 -7.91 12.82 -9.56
CA VAL A 21 -8.82 11.75 -9.98
C VAL A 21 -8.59 10.49 -9.15
N LEU A 22 -7.34 10.03 -9.03
CA LEU A 22 -7.01 8.84 -8.25
C LEU A 22 -7.39 9.01 -6.77
N MET A 23 -7.14 10.19 -6.21
CA MET A 23 -7.50 10.51 -4.83
C MET A 23 -9.01 10.43 -4.59
N LEU A 24 -9.82 11.07 -5.45
CA LEU A 24 -11.29 11.05 -5.32
C LEU A 24 -11.84 9.64 -5.40
N VAL A 25 -11.34 8.84 -6.35
CA VAL A 25 -11.73 7.43 -6.51
C VAL A 25 -11.37 6.63 -5.26
N MET A 26 -10.15 6.76 -4.75
CA MET A 26 -9.71 5.98 -3.59
C MET A 26 -10.41 6.36 -2.30
N VAL A 27 -10.62 7.65 -2.04
CA VAL A 27 -11.40 8.10 -0.88
C VAL A 27 -12.80 7.50 -0.97
N THR A 28 -13.43 7.53 -2.14
CA THR A 28 -14.77 6.95 -2.33
C THR A 28 -14.77 5.44 -2.05
N LEU A 29 -13.82 4.69 -2.63
CA LEU A 29 -13.72 3.24 -2.43
C LEU A 29 -13.50 2.86 -0.96
N PHE A 30 -12.59 3.54 -0.27
CA PHE A 30 -12.32 3.25 1.15
C PHE A 30 -13.43 3.73 2.09
N CYS A 31 -14.14 4.82 1.76
CA CYS A 31 -15.36 5.19 2.48
C CYS A 31 -16.44 4.10 2.33
N CYS A 32 -16.64 3.56 1.13
CA CYS A 32 -17.57 2.44 0.92
C CYS A 32 -17.12 1.17 1.66
N ALA A 33 -15.81 0.89 1.69
CA ALA A 33 -15.24 -0.27 2.36
C ALA A 33 -15.14 -0.13 3.90
N TYR A 34 -15.37 1.06 4.47
CA TYR A 34 -15.19 1.35 5.89
C TYR A 34 -16.17 0.58 6.81
N SER A 35 -17.35 0.23 6.30
CA SER A 35 -18.36 -0.48 7.07
C SER A 35 -17.87 -1.86 7.53
N ASP A 36 -18.12 -2.22 8.79
CA ASP A 36 -17.82 -3.56 9.33
C ASP A 36 -18.50 -4.68 8.54
N HIS A 37 -19.67 -4.41 7.94
CA HIS A 37 -20.40 -5.37 7.12
C HIS A 37 -19.57 -5.80 5.91
N TYR A 38 -18.84 -4.87 5.29
CA TYR A 38 -18.03 -5.14 4.10
C TYR A 38 -16.94 -6.18 4.38
N ARG A 39 -16.15 -5.93 5.43
CA ARG A 39 -15.05 -6.79 5.88
C ARG A 39 -15.56 -8.17 6.30
N THR A 40 -16.62 -8.20 7.11
CA THR A 40 -17.23 -9.45 7.59
C THR A 40 -17.79 -10.28 6.44
N SER A 41 -18.44 -9.65 5.46
CA SER A 41 -18.97 -10.33 4.27
C SER A 41 -17.87 -10.96 3.41
N LEU A 42 -16.76 -10.25 3.18
CA LEU A 42 -15.61 -10.77 2.45
C LEU A 42 -14.95 -11.95 3.17
N TRP A 43 -14.83 -11.86 4.50
CA TRP A 43 -14.25 -12.90 5.31
C TRP A 43 -15.15 -14.16 5.30
N GLU A 44 -16.46 -13.99 5.52
CA GLU A 44 -17.44 -15.08 5.47
C GLU A 44 -17.50 -15.76 4.10
N ALA A 45 -17.48 -15.00 3.01
CA ALA A 45 -17.57 -15.54 1.66
C ALA A 45 -16.42 -16.51 1.33
N GLY A 46 -15.20 -16.20 1.77
CA GLY A 46 -14.07 -17.11 1.63
C GLY A 46 -14.15 -18.29 2.61
N GLY A 47 -14.60 -18.02 3.85
CA GLY A 47 -14.63 -19.00 4.93
C GLY A 47 -15.68 -20.09 4.71
N GLU A 48 -16.81 -19.77 4.08
CA GLU A 48 -17.83 -20.74 3.65
C GLU A 48 -17.31 -21.69 2.57
N LYS A 49 -16.30 -21.27 1.82
CA LYS A 49 -15.67 -22.06 0.76
C LYS A 49 -14.36 -22.72 1.15
N GLY A 50 -13.92 -22.53 2.39
CA GLY A 50 -12.64 -23.04 2.88
C GLY A 50 -11.43 -22.41 2.20
N TRP A 51 -11.52 -21.15 1.74
CA TRP A 51 -10.40 -20.44 1.12
C TRP A 51 -9.53 -19.65 2.10
N ASN A 52 -10.07 -19.37 3.29
CA ASN A 52 -9.42 -18.68 4.39
C ASN A 52 -10.10 -19.11 5.70
N SER A 53 -9.65 -18.55 6.83
CA SER A 53 -10.28 -18.82 8.11
C SER A 53 -11.76 -18.38 8.10
N ASN A 54 -12.62 -19.07 8.87
CA ASN A 54 -14.04 -18.74 8.93
C ASN A 54 -14.35 -17.89 10.18
N PRO A 55 -14.92 -16.67 10.04
CA PRO A 55 -15.22 -15.81 11.19
C PRO A 55 -16.26 -16.42 12.14
N ARG A 56 -17.15 -17.29 11.64
CA ARG A 56 -18.15 -18.00 12.47
C ARG A 56 -17.51 -18.95 13.48
N LEU A 57 -16.29 -19.41 13.21
CA LEU A 57 -15.55 -20.25 14.14
C LEU A 57 -15.34 -19.51 15.47
N ARG A 58 -15.14 -18.18 15.46
CA ARG A 58 -14.99 -17.40 16.69
C ARG A 58 -16.22 -17.46 17.59
N ILE A 59 -17.43 -17.47 17.00
CA ILE A 59 -18.69 -17.64 17.75
C ILE A 59 -18.71 -19.00 18.45
N TYR A 60 -18.24 -20.06 17.78
CA TYR A 60 -18.09 -21.37 18.39
C TYR A 60 -17.10 -21.35 19.58
N TYR A 61 -15.96 -20.67 19.45
CA TYR A 61 -15.02 -20.52 20.57
C TYR A 61 -15.65 -19.81 21.77
N TYR A 62 -16.35 -18.69 21.56
CA TYR A 62 -17.07 -17.99 22.62
C TYR A 62 -18.14 -18.86 23.28
N ALA A 63 -18.95 -19.58 22.49
CA ALA A 63 -19.98 -20.47 23.03
C ALA A 63 -19.42 -21.63 23.86
N ASN A 64 -18.19 -22.07 23.56
CA ASN A 64 -17.51 -23.14 24.28
C ASN A 64 -16.53 -22.63 25.35
N HIS A 65 -16.59 -21.34 25.73
CA HIS A 65 -15.70 -20.72 26.72
C HIS A 65 -14.21 -20.94 26.43
N ARG A 66 -13.83 -20.94 25.15
CA ARG A 66 -12.44 -21.04 24.70
C ARG A 66 -11.99 -19.70 24.14
N GLU A 67 -10.71 -19.41 24.30
CA GLU A 67 -10.11 -18.21 23.71
C GLU A 67 -10.14 -18.32 22.18
N PRO A 68 -10.78 -17.38 21.46
CA PRO A 68 -10.81 -17.39 20.02
C PRO A 68 -9.43 -17.04 19.47
N PRO A 69 -9.08 -17.56 18.28
CA PRO A 69 -7.80 -17.22 17.69
C PRO A 69 -7.76 -15.75 17.24
N GLU A 70 -6.55 -15.21 17.12
CA GLU A 70 -6.32 -13.82 16.73
C GLU A 70 -6.85 -13.54 15.31
N ILE A 71 -7.41 -12.34 15.12
CA ILE A 71 -7.94 -11.90 13.84
C ILE A 71 -6.75 -11.55 12.92
N PRO A 72 -6.62 -12.18 11.75
CA PRO A 72 -5.59 -11.82 10.77
C PRO A 72 -5.63 -10.34 10.41
N LEU A 73 -4.47 -9.74 10.14
CA LEU A 73 -4.34 -8.32 9.80
C LEU A 73 -5.28 -7.90 8.66
N ILE A 74 -5.42 -8.74 7.63
CA ILE A 74 -6.29 -8.48 6.49
C ILE A 74 -7.78 -8.33 6.86
N TRP A 75 -8.21 -9.01 7.92
CA TRP A 75 -9.59 -8.97 8.43
C TRP A 75 -9.72 -8.07 9.66
N ASN A 76 -8.70 -7.30 9.99
CA ASN A 76 -8.71 -6.40 11.15
C ASN A 76 -9.29 -5.02 10.76
N GLN A 77 -10.13 -4.45 11.62
CA GLN A 77 -10.67 -3.11 11.43
C GLN A 77 -9.56 -2.04 11.37
N SER A 78 -8.46 -2.26 12.07
CA SER A 78 -7.30 -1.37 12.05
C SER A 78 -6.76 -1.16 10.62
N LEU A 79 -6.78 -2.20 9.78
CA LEU A 79 -6.35 -2.08 8.38
C LEU A 79 -7.30 -1.22 7.55
N THR A 80 -8.61 -1.40 7.69
CA THR A 80 -9.61 -0.58 6.99
C THR A 80 -9.48 0.89 7.40
N THR A 81 -9.32 1.16 8.70
CA THR A 81 -9.13 2.51 9.23
C THR A 81 -7.83 3.14 8.76
N SER A 82 -6.73 2.38 8.69
CA SER A 82 -5.45 2.89 8.21
C SER A 82 -5.49 3.19 6.71
N ASN A 83 -6.10 2.33 5.89
CA ASN A 83 -6.29 2.58 4.46
C ASN A 83 -7.11 3.85 4.17
N LEU A 84 -8.23 4.02 4.89
CA LEU A 84 -9.02 5.24 4.79
C LEU A 84 -8.21 6.47 5.22
N SER A 85 -7.46 6.38 6.32
CA SER A 85 -6.60 7.46 6.80
C SER A 85 -5.53 7.84 5.77
N ILE A 86 -4.91 6.86 5.11
CA ILE A 86 -3.90 7.09 4.06
C ILE A 86 -4.54 7.83 2.87
N ALA A 87 -5.75 7.45 2.45
CA ALA A 87 -6.46 8.16 1.39
C ALA A 87 -6.82 9.60 1.79
N LEU A 88 -7.23 9.83 3.04
CA LEU A 88 -7.51 11.18 3.55
C LEU A 88 -6.24 12.04 3.65
N VAL A 89 -5.11 11.47 4.09
CA VAL A 89 -3.81 12.16 4.08
C VAL A 89 -3.40 12.49 2.66
N THR A 90 -3.58 11.57 1.71
CA THR A 90 -3.34 11.79 0.28
C THR A 90 -4.19 12.96 -0.23
N ALA A 91 -5.47 13.03 0.13
CA ALA A 91 -6.35 14.15 -0.18
C ALA A 91 -5.86 15.47 0.42
N GLY A 92 -5.46 15.47 1.69
CA GLY A 92 -4.92 16.66 2.35
C GLY A 92 -3.64 17.19 1.68
N VAL A 93 -2.72 16.30 1.30
CA VAL A 93 -1.50 16.66 0.56
C VAL A 93 -1.85 17.21 -0.83
N CYS A 94 -2.78 16.57 -1.55
CA CYS A 94 -3.24 17.05 -2.84
C CYS A 94 -3.85 18.47 -2.76
N LEU A 95 -4.70 18.72 -1.75
CA LEU A 95 -5.25 20.05 -1.50
C LEU A 95 -4.16 21.07 -1.13
N THR A 96 -3.19 20.67 -0.30
CA THR A 96 -2.05 21.52 0.05
C THR A 96 -1.25 21.91 -1.19
N ARG A 97 -1.03 20.97 -2.12
CA ARG A 97 -0.37 21.24 -3.41
C ARG A 97 -1.16 22.23 -4.26
N LEU A 98 -2.48 22.08 -4.35
CA LEU A 98 -3.33 23.03 -5.07
C LEU A 98 -3.19 24.45 -4.51
N VAL A 99 -3.18 24.59 -3.19
CA VAL A 99 -3.00 25.88 -2.51
C VAL A 99 -1.61 26.45 -2.79
N LEU A 100 -0.54 25.65 -2.67
CA LEU A 100 0.83 26.09 -2.94
C LEU A 100 1.02 26.54 -4.39
N ILE A 101 0.40 25.85 -5.35
CA ILE A 101 0.41 26.26 -6.76
C ILE A 101 -0.34 27.58 -6.95
N PHE A 102 -1.49 27.75 -6.31
CA PHE A 102 -2.29 28.97 -6.39
C PHE A 102 -1.54 30.20 -5.87
N PHE A 103 -0.78 30.05 -4.77
CA PHE A 103 0.05 31.11 -4.21
C PHE A 103 1.44 31.24 -4.85
N GLU A 104 1.73 30.45 -5.89
CA GLU A 104 3.06 30.39 -6.54
C GLU A 104 4.22 30.04 -5.57
N LEU A 105 3.90 29.42 -4.43
CA LEU A 105 4.86 28.99 -3.40
C LEU A 105 5.38 27.58 -3.70
N TYR A 106 6.26 27.47 -4.69
CA TYR A 106 6.79 26.19 -5.14
C TYR A 106 8.16 25.86 -4.51
N TRP A 107 8.15 24.94 -3.53
CA TRP A 107 9.38 24.46 -2.88
C TRP A 107 9.62 22.98 -3.20
N VAL A 108 10.66 22.71 -3.99
CA VAL A 108 11.04 21.35 -4.45
C VAL A 108 11.27 20.39 -3.26
N ILE A 109 11.87 20.89 -2.18
CA ILE A 109 12.15 20.08 -0.97
C ILE A 109 10.84 19.59 -0.32
N ILE A 110 9.85 20.49 -0.19
CA ILE A 110 8.55 20.16 0.40
C ILE A 110 7.79 19.15 -0.46
N GLU A 111 7.80 19.33 -1.79
CA GLU A 111 7.15 18.39 -2.72
C GLU A 111 7.78 16.99 -2.63
N THR A 112 9.12 16.93 -2.58
CA THR A 112 9.88 15.68 -2.46
C THR A 112 9.54 14.96 -1.15
N PHE A 113 9.45 15.70 -0.04
CA PHE A 113 9.08 15.14 1.26
C PHE A 113 7.67 14.54 1.24
N TYR A 114 6.70 15.22 0.63
CA TYR A 114 5.35 14.69 0.48
C TYR A 114 5.30 13.43 -0.40
N ASP A 115 6.01 13.42 -1.53
CA ASP A 115 6.07 12.24 -2.40
C ASP A 115 6.72 11.05 -1.67
N MET A 116 7.76 11.28 -0.85
CA MET A 116 8.37 10.26 0.00
C MET A 116 7.38 9.69 1.02
N LEU A 117 6.70 10.56 1.78
CA LEU A 117 5.73 10.18 2.80
C LEU A 117 4.59 9.35 2.19
N LEU A 118 4.00 9.83 1.09
CA LEU A 118 2.92 9.12 0.41
C LEU A 118 3.38 7.79 -0.17
N THR A 119 4.59 7.72 -0.72
CA THR A 119 5.18 6.44 -1.18
C THR A 119 5.26 5.43 -0.05
N ALA A 120 5.76 5.83 1.12
CA ALA A 120 5.86 4.96 2.28
C ALA A 120 4.49 4.48 2.78
N LEU A 121 3.51 5.38 2.87
CA LEU A 121 2.14 5.06 3.29
C LEU A 121 1.45 4.11 2.30
N TRP A 122 1.52 4.36 1.00
CA TRP A 122 0.92 3.48 -0.01
C TRP A 122 1.63 2.12 -0.08
N CYS A 123 2.94 2.06 0.14
CA CYS A 123 3.68 0.81 0.27
C CYS A 123 3.20 -0.03 1.46
N TYR A 124 3.01 0.60 2.62
CA TYR A 124 2.43 -0.05 3.80
C TYR A 124 1.01 -0.56 3.51
N SER A 125 0.16 0.27 2.89
CA SER A 125 -1.21 -0.10 2.52
C SER A 125 -1.26 -1.33 1.61
N VAL A 126 -0.43 -1.37 0.55
CA VAL A 126 -0.34 -2.51 -0.37
C VAL A 126 0.12 -3.76 0.37
N SER A 127 1.19 -3.65 1.17
CA SER A 127 1.76 -4.77 1.93
C SER A 127 0.73 -5.37 2.90
N ALA A 128 0.00 -4.52 3.62
CA ALA A 128 -1.01 -4.94 4.58
C ALA A 128 -2.28 -5.50 3.89
N GLN A 129 -2.71 -4.94 2.76
CA GLN A 129 -3.80 -5.49 1.95
C GLN A 129 -3.45 -6.84 1.31
N SER A 130 -2.16 -7.15 1.14
CA SER A 130 -1.69 -8.47 0.67
C SER A 130 -1.37 -9.46 1.80
N SER A 131 -1.66 -9.10 3.05
CA SER A 131 -1.28 -9.93 4.20
C SER A 131 -1.99 -11.29 4.22
N ALA A 132 -1.29 -12.28 4.78
CA ALA A 132 -1.78 -13.65 4.89
C ALA A 132 -2.81 -13.82 6.01
N ASP A 133 -3.65 -14.84 5.86
CA ASP A 133 -4.50 -15.40 6.90
C ASP A 133 -4.04 -16.84 7.16
N LEU A 134 -3.28 -17.02 8.24
CA LEU A 134 -2.74 -18.31 8.68
C LEU A 134 -3.40 -18.79 9.98
N THR A 135 -4.53 -18.19 10.35
CA THR A 135 -5.18 -18.46 11.64
C THR A 135 -5.81 -19.84 11.70
N ASP A 136 -6.27 -20.38 10.56
CA ASP A 136 -6.78 -21.75 10.44
C ASP A 136 -5.76 -22.64 9.74
N SER A 137 -5.17 -23.59 10.48
CA SER A 137 -4.18 -24.53 9.94
C SER A 137 -4.77 -25.49 8.88
N LYS A 138 -6.09 -25.65 8.84
CA LYS A 138 -6.77 -26.46 7.80
C LYS A 138 -7.03 -25.68 6.52
N HIS A 139 -7.14 -24.35 6.61
CA HIS A 139 -7.44 -23.46 5.48
C HIS A 139 -6.46 -22.27 5.44
N PRO A 140 -5.14 -22.50 5.30
CA PRO A 140 -4.17 -21.42 5.25
C PRO A 140 -4.30 -20.63 3.94
N SER A 141 -4.27 -19.31 4.04
CA SER A 141 -4.37 -18.39 2.90
C SER A 141 -3.20 -17.43 2.91
N TYR A 142 -2.15 -17.71 2.13
CA TYR A 142 -0.96 -16.86 2.04
C TYR A 142 -1.23 -15.47 1.46
N TYR A 143 -2.27 -15.36 0.62
CA TYR A 143 -2.77 -14.10 0.10
C TYR A 143 -4.29 -14.07 0.26
N PRO A 144 -4.91 -12.87 0.32
CA PRO A 144 -6.36 -12.76 0.37
C PRO A 144 -7.01 -13.43 -0.84
N TRP A 145 -8.06 -14.22 -0.60
CA TRP A 145 -8.70 -15.04 -1.64
C TRP A 145 -9.22 -14.22 -2.83
N TYR A 146 -9.68 -12.98 -2.59
CA TYR A 146 -10.24 -12.10 -3.64
C TYR A 146 -9.18 -11.59 -4.63
N LEU A 147 -7.89 -11.70 -4.30
CA LEU A 147 -6.77 -11.43 -5.20
C LEU A 147 -6.45 -12.64 -6.08
N GLN A 148 -6.62 -13.84 -5.55
CA GLN A 148 -6.27 -15.10 -6.23
C GLN A 148 -7.40 -15.65 -7.10
N ARG A 149 -8.65 -15.41 -6.70
CA ARG A 149 -9.84 -16.00 -7.32
C ARG A 149 -10.72 -14.96 -8.00
N ARG A 150 -11.70 -15.40 -8.80
CA ARG A 150 -12.63 -14.49 -9.48
C ARG A 150 -13.81 -14.18 -8.59
N CYS A 151 -14.28 -12.93 -8.62
CA CYS A 151 -15.46 -12.50 -7.86
C CYS A 151 -16.77 -13.17 -8.30
N CYS A 152 -16.81 -13.78 -9.48
CA CYS A 152 -17.99 -14.50 -9.95
C CYS A 152 -18.11 -15.90 -9.33
N GLU A 153 -17.07 -16.40 -8.66
CA GLU A 153 -17.16 -17.66 -7.95
C GLU A 153 -18.03 -17.50 -6.68
N VAL A 154 -18.08 -16.32 -6.06
CA VAL A 154 -18.89 -16.09 -4.84
C VAL A 154 -20.35 -15.77 -5.17
N ASN A 155 -21.23 -15.96 -4.17
CA ASN A 155 -22.65 -15.63 -4.29
C ASN A 155 -22.84 -14.15 -4.67
N LYS A 156 -23.95 -13.85 -5.37
CA LYS A 156 -24.27 -12.49 -5.85
C LYS A 156 -24.24 -11.43 -4.74
N GLN A 157 -24.58 -11.81 -3.50
CA GLN A 157 -24.54 -10.92 -2.33
C GLN A 157 -23.12 -10.43 -1.97
N TYR A 158 -22.08 -11.22 -2.27
CA TYR A 158 -20.68 -10.90 -1.96
C TYR A 158 -19.91 -10.30 -3.15
N PHE A 159 -20.54 -10.28 -4.33
CA PHE A 159 -19.89 -9.85 -5.57
C PHE A 159 -19.37 -8.41 -5.51
N GLN A 160 -20.19 -7.49 -4.96
CA GLN A 160 -19.82 -6.08 -4.83
C GLN A 160 -18.63 -5.92 -3.89
N ALA A 161 -18.64 -6.60 -2.74
CA ALA A 161 -17.56 -6.52 -1.77
C ALA A 161 -16.24 -7.04 -2.35
N CYS A 162 -16.27 -8.17 -3.06
CA CYS A 162 -15.11 -8.71 -3.77
C CYS A 162 -14.56 -7.75 -4.83
N THR A 163 -15.46 -7.14 -5.62
CA THR A 163 -15.06 -6.23 -6.70
C THR A 163 -14.39 -4.98 -6.15
N ILE A 164 -14.97 -4.36 -5.12
CA ILE A 164 -14.40 -3.18 -4.45
C ILE A 164 -13.03 -3.54 -3.86
N ALA A 165 -12.88 -4.67 -3.18
CA ALA A 165 -11.61 -5.07 -2.54
C ALA A 165 -10.49 -5.25 -3.57
N ARG A 166 -10.84 -5.87 -4.70
CA ARG A 166 -9.90 -6.09 -5.79
C ARG A 166 -9.50 -4.78 -6.45
N VAL A 167 -10.48 -3.92 -6.77
CA VAL A 167 -10.22 -2.62 -7.41
C VAL A 167 -9.42 -1.70 -6.48
N SER A 168 -9.76 -1.65 -5.18
CA SER A 168 -9.03 -0.84 -4.21
C SER A 168 -7.57 -1.29 -4.08
N PHE A 169 -7.32 -2.59 -4.09
CA PHE A 169 -5.95 -3.12 -4.08
C PHE A 169 -5.16 -2.68 -5.31
N TRP A 170 -5.70 -2.89 -6.51
CA TRP A 170 -5.02 -2.49 -7.75
C TRP A 170 -4.75 -0.98 -7.81
N LEU A 171 -5.71 -0.15 -7.42
CA LEU A 171 -5.51 1.29 -7.37
C LEU A 171 -4.50 1.72 -6.30
N SER A 172 -4.43 1.01 -5.16
CA SER A 172 -3.38 1.23 -4.16
C SER A 172 -1.98 0.97 -4.74
N VAL A 173 -1.83 -0.09 -5.55
CA VAL A 173 -0.57 -0.39 -6.27
C VAL A 173 -0.25 0.71 -7.29
N VAL A 174 -1.25 1.18 -8.05
CA VAL A 174 -1.06 2.29 -9.00
C VAL A 174 -0.60 3.56 -8.29
N LEU A 175 -1.20 3.91 -7.14
CA LEU A 175 -0.80 5.08 -6.36
C LEU A 175 0.60 4.94 -5.75
N MET A 176 0.95 3.76 -5.26
CA MET A 176 2.31 3.46 -4.81
C MET A 176 3.32 3.72 -5.93
N ILE A 177 3.08 3.20 -7.13
CA ILE A 177 3.95 3.40 -8.29
C ILE A 177 3.98 4.88 -8.72
N PHE A 178 2.83 5.55 -8.72
CA PHE A 178 2.71 6.95 -9.08
C PHE A 178 3.57 7.84 -8.17
N TYR A 179 3.39 7.74 -6.85
CA TYR A 179 4.18 8.53 -5.90
C TYR A 179 5.66 8.13 -5.88
N ALA A 180 5.97 6.83 -6.00
CA ALA A 180 7.36 6.37 -6.09
C ALA A 180 8.07 6.93 -7.33
N SER A 181 7.39 6.96 -8.48
CA SER A 181 7.96 7.52 -9.72
C SER A 181 8.22 9.02 -9.61
N ARG A 182 7.31 9.76 -8.97
CA ARG A 182 7.48 11.20 -8.70
C ARG A 182 8.64 11.45 -7.75
N PHE A 183 8.71 10.70 -6.65
CA PHE A 183 9.80 10.76 -5.69
C PHE A 183 11.15 10.49 -6.35
N ALA A 184 11.25 9.45 -7.19
CA ALA A 184 12.48 9.11 -7.91
C ALA A 184 12.93 10.23 -8.86
N VAL A 185 11.99 10.82 -9.62
CA VAL A 185 12.28 11.98 -10.49
C VAL A 185 12.71 13.20 -9.68
N ALA A 186 12.09 13.45 -8.53
CA ALA A 186 12.45 14.56 -7.66
C ALA A 186 13.87 14.41 -7.09
N ILE A 187 14.22 13.21 -6.59
CA ILE A 187 15.59 12.90 -6.14
C ILE A 187 16.59 13.08 -7.28
N PHE A 188 16.30 12.55 -8.46
CA PHE A 188 17.20 12.66 -9.60
C PHE A 188 17.48 14.13 -9.96
N ARG A 189 16.44 14.98 -9.95
CA ARG A 189 16.58 16.42 -10.19
C ARG A 189 17.40 17.11 -9.10
N LEU A 190 17.17 16.77 -7.83
CA LEU A 190 17.95 17.30 -6.71
C LEU A 190 19.42 16.91 -6.80
N ALA A 191 19.71 15.64 -7.13
CA ALA A 191 21.06 15.14 -7.31
C ALA A 191 21.78 15.84 -8.48
N TYR A 192 21.11 16.00 -9.62
CA TYR A 192 21.64 16.75 -10.76
C TYR A 192 21.97 18.20 -10.38
N TRP A 193 21.08 18.88 -9.67
CA TRP A 193 21.26 20.27 -9.24
C TRP A 193 22.45 20.44 -8.26
N CYS A 194 22.57 19.57 -7.24
CA CYS A 194 23.72 19.62 -6.32
C CYS A 194 25.04 19.29 -7.05
N GLY A 195 25.01 18.39 -8.04
CA GLY A 195 26.17 18.02 -8.86
C GLY A 195 26.68 19.17 -9.73
N GLU A 196 25.78 19.89 -10.40
CA GLU A 196 26.11 21.05 -11.24
C GLU A 196 26.79 22.17 -10.43
N HIS A 197 26.35 22.39 -9.19
CA HIS A 197 26.88 23.46 -8.34
C HIS A 197 28.09 23.04 -7.49
N ARG A 198 28.58 21.80 -7.60
CA ARG A 198 29.64 21.22 -6.73
C ARG A 198 29.35 21.44 -5.22
N LEU A 199 28.09 21.42 -4.82
CA LEU A 199 27.63 21.69 -3.45
C LEU A 199 27.31 20.38 -2.68
N ALA A 200 27.93 19.25 -3.03
CA ALA A 200 27.62 17.97 -2.39
C ALA A 200 27.74 18.04 -0.86
N ASP A 201 28.76 18.73 -0.35
CA ASP A 201 29.00 18.89 1.09
C ASP A 201 28.03 19.91 1.73
N ILE A 202 27.63 20.95 1.01
CA ILE A 202 26.73 22.02 1.50
C ILE A 202 25.25 21.60 1.43
N CYS A 203 24.84 20.74 0.49
CA CYS A 203 23.46 20.25 0.38
C CYS A 203 23.06 19.42 1.62
N VAL A 204 23.96 18.57 2.13
CA VAL A 204 23.70 17.76 3.33
C VAL A 204 23.64 18.64 4.58
N GLU A 205 24.58 19.58 4.73
CA GLU A 205 24.64 20.49 5.88
C GLU A 205 23.45 21.48 5.91
N LYS A 206 23.05 22.02 4.75
CA LYS A 206 21.87 22.89 4.66
C LYS A 206 20.54 22.15 4.75
N LEU A 207 20.45 20.91 4.28
CA LEU A 207 19.25 20.09 4.48
C LEU A 207 19.06 19.81 5.98
N HIS A 208 20.16 19.50 6.68
CA HIS A 208 20.15 19.35 8.14
C HIS A 208 19.72 20.64 8.84
N ASP A 209 20.28 21.79 8.47
CA ASP A 209 19.90 23.09 9.05
C ASP A 209 18.47 23.51 8.73
N CYS A 210 17.96 23.21 7.52
CA CYS A 210 16.61 23.57 7.12
C CYS A 210 15.56 22.68 7.81
N VAL A 211 15.83 21.38 7.94
CA VAL A 211 14.99 20.43 8.69
C VAL A 211 14.95 20.81 10.17
N LEU A 212 16.08 21.13 10.78
CA LEU A 212 16.14 21.51 12.20
C LEU A 212 15.51 22.88 12.51
N ARG A 213 15.52 23.81 11.55
CA ARG A 213 15.01 25.19 11.77
C ARG A 213 13.51 25.31 11.54
N TYR A 214 12.89 24.41 10.77
CA TYR A 214 11.45 24.43 10.46
C TYR A 214 10.63 23.30 11.09
N LEU A 215 11.25 22.26 11.69
CA LEU A 215 10.50 21.29 12.49
C LEU A 215 10.28 21.79 13.93
N PRO A 216 9.05 21.76 14.45
CA PRO A 216 8.82 21.97 15.87
C PRO A 216 9.57 20.89 16.68
N PRO A 217 10.11 21.22 17.87
CA PRO A 217 11.01 20.36 18.63
C PRO A 217 10.42 18.97 18.98
N SER A 218 9.10 18.80 18.93
CA SER A 218 8.42 17.52 19.12
C SER A 218 8.56 16.52 17.98
N MET A 219 8.98 16.95 16.77
CA MET A 219 9.10 16.07 15.59
C MET A 219 10.54 15.74 15.18
N CYS A 220 11.55 16.39 15.78
CA CYS A 220 12.97 16.16 15.47
C CYS A 220 13.42 14.71 15.74
N HIS A 221 12.92 14.06 16.80
CA HIS A 221 13.32 12.69 17.13
C HIS A 221 12.83 11.63 16.11
N VAL A 222 11.75 11.90 15.39
CA VAL A 222 11.18 10.96 14.41
C VAL A 222 11.87 11.11 13.05
N ALA A 223 12.20 12.35 12.65
CA ALA A 223 12.86 12.62 11.37
C ALA A 223 14.31 12.10 11.33
N VAL A 224 15.06 12.24 12.44
CA VAL A 224 16.45 11.72 12.54
C VAL A 224 16.49 10.19 12.50
N LYS A 225 15.52 9.51 13.12
CA LYS A 225 15.43 8.04 13.04
C LYS A 225 15.05 7.52 11.66
N PHE A 226 14.25 8.26 10.90
CA PHE A 226 13.87 7.88 9.53
C PHE A 226 15.00 8.12 8.52
N ALA A 227 15.81 9.17 8.69
CA ALA A 227 16.96 9.46 7.83
C ALA A 227 18.10 8.43 7.97
N LEU A 228 18.19 7.73 9.11
CA LEU A 228 19.17 6.67 9.37
C LEU A 228 18.78 5.30 8.80
N VAL A 229 17.62 5.18 8.13
CA VAL A 229 17.18 3.95 7.43
C VAL A 229 17.62 3.97 5.95
N VAL A 230 18.67 4.73 5.61
CA VAL A 230 19.46 4.49 4.40
C VAL A 230 20.57 3.51 4.80
N PRO A 231 20.60 2.27 4.27
CA PRO A 231 21.62 1.31 4.66
C PRO A 231 22.96 1.73 4.07
N GLY A 232 23.96 2.03 4.91
CA GLY A 232 25.33 2.13 4.42
C GLY A 232 26.36 2.94 5.18
N MET A 233 26.08 3.52 6.36
CA MET A 233 27.14 4.21 7.12
C MET A 233 27.04 3.89 8.61
N ASN A 234 27.99 3.09 9.10
CA ASN A 234 28.16 2.79 10.52
C ASN A 234 28.56 4.07 11.27
N GLY A 235 27.80 4.41 12.31
CA GLY A 235 27.88 5.67 13.05
C GLY A 235 28.87 5.66 14.22
N GLU A 236 30.13 5.25 13.99
CA GLU A 236 31.16 5.30 15.04
C GLU A 236 32.48 5.90 14.54
N ASP A 237 32.48 7.10 13.94
CA ASP A 237 33.75 7.78 13.60
C ASP A 237 33.72 9.33 13.63
N PHE A 238 32.72 9.96 14.27
CA PHE A 238 32.58 11.44 14.23
C PHE A 238 33.06 12.22 15.45
N LEU A 239 33.85 11.62 16.34
CA LEU A 239 34.52 12.35 17.42
C LEU A 239 35.96 11.88 17.61
N SER A 240 36.82 12.13 16.61
CA SER A 240 38.26 12.23 16.83
C SER A 240 38.91 13.03 15.71
N ARG A 241 39.36 14.23 16.03
CA ARG A 241 40.32 15.01 15.25
C ARG A 241 41.70 14.38 15.46
N PRO A 242 42.49 14.08 14.41
CA PRO A 242 43.92 13.87 14.60
C PRO A 242 44.77 14.88 13.83
N ASP A 243 45.77 15.34 14.56
CA ASP A 243 46.94 16.08 14.12
C ASP A 243 47.77 15.32 13.09
N HIS A 244 48.60 16.08 12.37
CA HIS A 244 49.61 15.60 11.43
C HIS A 244 50.45 14.44 12.00
N GLY A 245 50.38 13.27 11.33
CA GLY A 245 51.25 12.13 11.61
C GLY A 245 51.25 11.17 10.42
N ASP A 246 52.40 11.04 9.78
CA ASP A 246 52.69 10.16 8.66
C ASP A 246 52.58 8.69 9.11
N VAL A 247 51.58 7.94 8.58
CA VAL A 247 51.35 6.53 8.94
C VAL A 247 51.35 5.66 7.68
N ARG A 248 52.33 4.77 7.60
CA ARG A 248 52.44 3.72 6.57
C ARG A 248 51.34 2.68 6.73
N ILE A 249 50.69 2.37 5.61
CA ILE A 249 49.67 1.32 5.49
C ILE A 249 50.36 -0.05 5.32
N PRO A 250 50.08 -1.06 6.16
CA PRO A 250 50.41 -2.45 5.84
C PRO A 250 49.31 -3.08 4.97
N LEU A 251 49.73 -3.70 3.87
CA LEU A 251 48.90 -4.54 3.01
C LEU A 251 48.47 -5.81 3.77
N LEU A 252 47.15 -5.99 3.93
CA LEU A 252 46.54 -7.22 4.44
C LEU A 252 46.12 -8.12 3.27
N GLU A 253 46.59 -9.37 3.30
CA GLU A 253 46.20 -10.45 2.39
C GLU A 253 44.75 -10.94 2.65
N PRO A 254 44.04 -11.45 1.62
CA PRO A 254 42.68 -11.91 1.77
C PRO A 254 42.59 -13.34 2.33
N SER A 255 41.99 -13.48 3.51
CA SER A 255 41.53 -14.75 4.08
C SER A 255 40.35 -15.30 3.28
N LYS A 256 40.50 -16.55 2.78
CA LYS A 256 39.44 -17.34 2.15
C LYS A 256 38.64 -18.07 3.21
N GLU A 257 37.41 -17.63 3.48
CA GLU A 257 36.44 -18.44 4.23
C GLU A 257 35.24 -18.79 3.34
N LYS A 258 35.20 -20.05 2.90
CA LYS A 258 34.06 -20.66 2.19
C LYS A 258 32.93 -20.90 3.20
N ARG A 259 31.82 -20.20 3.04
CA ARG A 259 30.56 -20.52 3.73
C ARG A 259 29.54 -21.00 2.71
N GLN A 260 29.12 -22.25 2.88
CA GLN A 260 28.16 -22.97 2.04
C GLN A 260 26.74 -22.61 2.53
N PRO A 261 25.81 -22.16 1.67
CA PRO A 261 24.45 -21.84 2.11
C PRO A 261 23.60 -23.12 2.20
N PRO A 262 22.60 -23.16 3.11
CA PRO A 262 21.65 -24.27 3.17
C PRO A 262 20.69 -24.25 1.98
N GLU A 263 20.45 -25.45 1.48
CA GLU A 263 19.51 -25.79 0.43
C GLU A 263 18.07 -25.58 0.93
N TYR A 264 17.36 -24.63 0.34
CA TYR A 264 15.92 -24.45 0.56
C TYR A 264 15.18 -24.97 -0.67
N GLU A 265 14.32 -25.95 -0.43
CA GLU A 265 13.45 -26.56 -1.43
C GLU A 265 12.33 -25.57 -1.78
N VAL A 266 12.47 -24.92 -2.93
CA VAL A 266 11.47 -24.00 -3.48
C VAL A 266 10.33 -24.83 -4.06
N ALA A 267 9.19 -24.88 -3.37
CA ALA A 267 7.93 -25.32 -3.96
C ALA A 267 7.47 -24.29 -5.02
N GLN A 268 7.97 -24.45 -6.25
CA GLN A 268 7.41 -23.83 -7.44
C GLN A 268 6.11 -24.57 -7.78
N ASP A 269 4.96 -23.95 -7.52
CA ASP A 269 3.76 -24.11 -8.37
C ASP A 269 2.65 -23.14 -7.94
N ALA A 270 2.84 -21.86 -8.27
CA ALA A 270 1.73 -20.91 -8.38
C ALA A 270 1.54 -20.59 -9.87
N LYS A 271 0.81 -21.46 -10.56
CA LYS A 271 0.39 -21.27 -11.95
C LYS A 271 -0.66 -20.16 -11.99
N ILE A 272 -0.21 -18.90 -12.06
CA ILE A 272 -1.06 -17.73 -12.31
C ILE A 272 -1.64 -17.88 -13.71
N THR A 273 -2.82 -18.48 -13.79
CA THR A 273 -3.52 -18.70 -15.05
C THR A 273 -4.30 -17.43 -15.38
N ASN A 274 -3.72 -16.61 -16.26
CA ASN A 274 -4.36 -15.42 -16.83
C ASN A 274 -5.48 -15.84 -17.81
N ASN A 275 -6.62 -16.30 -17.28
CA ASN A 275 -7.84 -16.37 -18.06
C ASN A 275 -8.73 -15.17 -17.66
N PHE A 276 -8.76 -14.14 -18.49
CA PHE A 276 -9.77 -13.08 -18.46
C PHE A 276 -10.97 -13.55 -19.31
N THR A 277 -11.80 -14.44 -18.77
CA THR A 277 -13.10 -14.76 -19.38
C THR A 277 -14.14 -13.92 -18.67
N ALA A 278 -14.80 -13.02 -19.40
CA ALA A 278 -15.91 -12.23 -18.89
C ALA A 278 -16.99 -13.15 -18.30
N CYS A 279 -17.52 -12.79 -17.14
CA CYS A 279 -18.58 -13.55 -16.51
C CYS A 279 -19.85 -13.40 -17.35
N SER A 280 -20.22 -14.46 -18.07
CA SER A 280 -21.51 -14.52 -18.77
C SER A 280 -22.60 -14.47 -17.71
N THR A 281 -23.42 -13.42 -17.77
CA THR A 281 -24.68 -13.36 -17.06
C THR A 281 -25.65 -14.32 -17.74
N ASP A 282 -25.52 -15.62 -17.48
CA ASP A 282 -26.56 -16.57 -17.89
C ASP A 282 -27.78 -16.36 -16.99
N GLY A 283 -28.87 -15.97 -17.66
CA GLY A 283 -30.16 -15.68 -17.09
C GLY A 283 -30.71 -16.89 -16.34
N GLY A 284 -31.18 -16.63 -15.12
CA GLY A 284 -31.94 -17.61 -14.37
C GLY A 284 -33.23 -17.96 -15.12
N HIS A 285 -33.36 -19.24 -15.47
CA HIS A 285 -34.64 -19.86 -15.71
C HIS A 285 -35.47 -19.76 -14.42
N ILE A 286 -36.52 -18.94 -14.45
CA ILE A 286 -37.56 -18.95 -13.43
C ILE A 286 -38.46 -20.13 -13.76
N GLU A 287 -38.31 -21.24 -13.03
CA GLU A 287 -39.35 -22.28 -12.98
C GLU A 287 -40.53 -21.72 -12.19
N SER A 288 -41.59 -21.35 -12.91
CA SER A 288 -42.88 -21.00 -12.32
C SER A 288 -43.54 -22.27 -11.77
N HIS A 289 -43.61 -22.39 -10.45
CA HIS A 289 -44.51 -23.31 -9.77
C HIS A 289 -45.97 -22.96 -10.10
N GLY A 290 -46.58 -23.72 -11.01
CA GLY A 290 -48.02 -23.72 -11.24
C GLY A 290 -48.72 -24.62 -10.22
N GLY A 291 -49.24 -24.03 -9.14
CA GLY A 291 -50.23 -24.67 -8.28
C GLY A 291 -51.61 -24.62 -8.94
N ARG A 292 -52.28 -25.77 -9.04
CA ARG A 292 -53.74 -25.82 -9.26
C ARG A 292 -54.33 -26.89 -8.36
N SER A 293 -54.82 -26.43 -7.20
CA SER A 293 -55.83 -27.11 -6.41
C SER A 293 -57.13 -27.17 -7.24
N SER A 294 -57.78 -28.33 -7.25
CA SER A 294 -59.16 -28.49 -7.70
C SER A 294 -59.91 -29.22 -6.61
N ASP A 295 -60.52 -28.43 -5.74
CA ASP A 295 -61.69 -28.83 -4.96
C ASP A 295 -62.94 -28.64 -5.84
N SER A 296 -63.70 -29.70 -6.03
CA SER A 296 -65.12 -29.65 -6.37
C SER A 296 -65.75 -30.94 -5.87
N GLY A 297 -66.46 -30.83 -4.75
CA GLY A 297 -67.41 -31.85 -4.32
C GLY A 297 -68.72 -31.76 -5.09
N ALA A 298 -69.39 -32.89 -5.24
CA ALA A 298 -70.83 -33.06 -5.03
C ALA A 298 -71.26 -34.49 -5.42
N ILE A 299 -71.84 -35.18 -4.43
CA ILE A 299 -72.87 -36.24 -4.51
C ILE A 299 -72.44 -37.59 -5.11
#